data_AF-A0A1M7RXW5-F1
#
_entry.id   AF-A0A1M7RXW5-F1
#
_cell.length_a   1.000
_cell.length_b   1.000
_cell.length_c   1.000
_cell.angle_alpha   90.00
_cell.angle_beta   90.00
_cell.angle_gamma   90.00
#
_symmetry.space_group_name_H-M   'P 1'
#
loop_
_entity.id
_entity.type
_entity.pdbx_description
1 polymer ?
#
loop_
_entity_poly.entity_id
_entity_poly.type
_entity_poly.pdbx_seq_one_letter_code
_entity_poly.pdbx_strand_id
1 'polypeptide(L)' 'MGHIESIEINSFRGIKQLEITGFSNINLIVGDNNSGKTTFLEAIQLLFAKTQIGSVKKIINQRSVLILRCNSSLIKV' A
#
# COMPACT_ATOMS: atom_id res chain seq x y z
N MET A 1 -9.07 0.54 22.35
CA MET A 1 -8.70 0.06 20.99
C MET A 1 -8.55 1.26 20.07
N GLY A 2 -7.53 1.30 19.22
CA GLY A 2 -7.39 2.34 18.20
C GLY A 2 -8.32 2.05 17.01
N HIS A 3 -8.96 3.08 16.48
CA HIS A 3 -9.72 3.05 15.23
C HIS A 3 -9.19 4.16 14.32
N ILE A 4 -9.36 3.98 13.02
CA ILE A 4 -8.94 4.99 12.04
C ILE A 4 -10.07 6.02 11.96
N GLU A 5 -9.82 7.29 12.27
CA GLU A 5 -10.82 8.35 12.17
C GLU A 5 -10.91 8.92 10.75
N SER A 6 -9.75 9.08 10.11
CA SER A 6 -9.62 9.57 8.75
C SER A 6 -8.38 9.01 8.05
N ILE A 7 -8.40 9.01 6.72
CA ILE A 7 -7.27 8.69 5.86
C ILE A 7 -7.21 9.75 4.76
N GLU A 8 -6.04 10.34 4.59
CA GLU A 8 -5.72 11.22 3.48
C GLU A 8 -4.64 10.57 2.60
N ILE A 9 -4.87 10.54 1.29
CA ILE A 9 -3.92 10.04 0.30
C ILE A 9 -3.69 11.12 -0.74
N ASN A 10 -2.43 11.54 -0.86
CA ASN A 10 -2.00 12.56 -1.82
C ASN A 10 -0.95 11.98 -2.78
N SER A 11 -1.15 12.19 -4.09
CA SER A 11 -0.21 11.81 -5.15
C SER A 11 0.29 10.36 -5.07
N PHE A 12 -0.60 9.40 -4.79
CA PHE A 12 -0.25 7.99 -4.68
C PHE A 12 -0.79 7.17 -5.84
N ARG A 13 0.11 6.80 -6.76
CA ARG A 13 -0.24 6.11 -8.02
C ARG A 13 -1.34 6.88 -8.79
N GLY A 14 -2.45 6.22 -9.08
CA GLY A 14 -3.60 6.82 -9.79
C GLY A 14 -4.50 7.69 -8.92
N ILE A 15 -4.27 7.75 -7.60
CA ILE A 15 -5.03 8.60 -6.68
C ILE A 15 -4.29 9.94 -6.57
N LYS A 16 -4.86 11.00 -7.17
CA LYS A 16 -4.30 12.35 -7.08
C LYS A 16 -4.50 12.95 -5.68
N GLN A 17 -5.73 12.86 -5.19
CA GLN A 17 -6.15 13.31 -3.86
C GLN A 17 -7.37 12.49 -3.46
N LEU A 18 -7.38 11.98 -2.22
CA LEU A 18 -8.50 11.26 -1.63
C LEU A 18 -8.50 11.49 -0.13
N GLU A 19 -9.63 11.95 0.39
CA GLU A 19 -9.90 12.07 1.82
C GLU A 19 -11.11 11.21 2.15
N ILE A 20 -10.97 10.38 3.17
CA ILE A 20 -12.08 9.58 3.71
C ILE A 20 -12.11 9.82 5.21
N THR A 21 -13.31 10.18 5.70
CA THR A 21 -13.59 10.41 7.12
C THR A 21 -14.77 9.53 7.54
N GLY A 22 -14.98 9.38 8.85
CA GLY A 22 -16.16 8.68 9.37
C GLY A 22 -16.12 7.16 9.13
N PHE A 23 -14.94 6.54 9.27
CA PHE A 23 -14.84 5.09 9.20
C PHE A 23 -15.70 4.45 10.30
N SER A 24 -16.39 3.38 9.91
CA SER A 24 -17.08 2.49 10.85
C SER A 24 -16.23 1.26 11.14
N ASN A 25 -16.74 0.37 12.00
CA ASN A 25 -16.08 -0.91 12.28
C ASN A 25 -15.95 -1.79 11.03
N ILE A 26 -16.83 -1.63 10.03
CA ILE A 26 -16.85 -2.41 8.79
C ILE A 26 -17.13 -1.47 7.62
N ASN A 27 -16.15 -1.33 6.72
CA ASN A 27 -16.25 -0.43 5.57
C ASN A 27 -16.24 -1.24 4.27
N LEU A 28 -17.19 -1.00 3.38
CA LEU A 28 -17.30 -1.66 2.09
C LEU A 28 -16.85 -0.71 0.97
N ILE A 29 -15.84 -1.12 0.20
CA ILE A 29 -15.27 -0.32 -0.89
C ILE A 29 -15.69 -0.94 -2.22
N VAL A 30 -16.51 -0.24 -2.99
CA VAL A 30 -17.06 -0.69 -4.27
C VAL A 30 -16.73 0.26 -5.41
N GLY A 31 -16.87 -0.22 -6.64
CA GLY A 31 -16.61 0.53 -7.87
C GLY A 31 -16.08 -0.36 -8.98
N ASP A 32 -15.90 0.20 -10.17
CA ASP A 32 -15.47 -0.55 -11.35
C ASP A 32 -14.04 -1.10 -11.25
N ASN A 33 -13.72 -2.08 -12.10
CA ASN A 33 -12.34 -2.52 -12.25
C ASN A 33 -11.45 -1.32 -12.59
N ASN A 34 -10.23 -1.33 -12.05
CA ASN A 34 -9.27 -0.24 -12.22
C ASN A 34 -9.66 1.12 -11.60
N SER A 35 -10.75 1.22 -10.83
CA SER A 35 -11.18 2.48 -10.17
C SER A 35 -10.29 2.96 -9.01
N GLY A 36 -9.21 2.24 -8.68
CA GLY A 36 -8.28 2.61 -7.61
C GLY A 36 -8.49 1.88 -6.28
N LYS A 37 -9.42 0.92 -6.17
CA LYS A 37 -9.65 0.14 -4.93
C LYS A 37 -8.41 -0.57 -4.41
N THR A 38 -7.70 -1.30 -5.29
CA THR A 38 -6.46 -1.99 -4.89
C THR A 38 -5.37 -0.98 -4.51
N THR A 39 -5.28 0.16 -5.22
CA THR A 39 -4.37 1.26 -4.88
C THR A 39 -4.63 1.80 -3.48
N PHE A 40 -5.90 2.00 -3.12
CA PHE A 40 -6.31 2.44 -1.80
C PHE A 40 -5.89 1.44 -0.71
N LEU A 41 -6.19 0.14 -0.88
CA LEU A 41 -5.83 -0.88 0.10
C LEU A 41 -4.32 -1.01 0.29
N GLU A 42 -3.53 -0.85 -0.77
CA GLU A 42 -2.08 -0.86 -0.65
C GLU A 42 -1.52 0.40 0.02
N ALA A 43 -2.17 1.56 -0.14
CA ALA A 43 -1.80 2.77 0.59
C ALA A 43 -2.00 2.56 2.10
N ILE A 44 -3.15 1.98 2.48
CA ILE A 44 -3.42 1.53 3.86
C ILE A 44 -2.35 0.54 4.30
N GLN A 45 -2.05 -0.48 3.49
CA GLN A 45 -1.04 -1.47 3.82
C GLN A 45 0.33 -0.83 4.05
N LEU A 46 0.72 0.18 3.26
CA LEU A 46 1.97 0.92 3.45
C LEU A 46 1.96 1.73 4.75
N LEU A 47 0.84 2.39 5.08
CA LEU A 47 0.70 3.16 6.33
C LEU A 47 0.94 2.30 7.57
N PHE A 48 0.47 1.05 7.55
CA PHE A 48 0.63 0.10 8.66
C PHE A 48 1.85 -0.82 8.53
N ALA A 49 2.54 -0.83 7.39
CA ALA A 49 3.77 -1.55 7.23
C ALA A 49 4.86 -0.88 8.08
N LYS A 50 5.08 -1.40 9.30
CA LYS A 50 6.28 -1.07 10.09
C LYS A 50 7.51 -1.14 9.19
N THR A 51 8.44 -0.19 9.37
CA THR A 51 9.61 0.24 8.57
C THR A 51 10.60 -0.85 8.10
N GLN A 52 10.20 -2.10 8.11
CA GLN A 52 10.86 -3.20 7.44
C GLN A 52 10.72 -3.01 5.93
N ILE A 53 11.82 -2.65 5.27
CA ILE A 53 11.94 -2.52 3.81
C ILE A 53 11.39 -3.79 3.10
N GLY A 54 11.44 -4.95 3.76
CA GLY A 54 10.83 -6.20 3.26
C GLY A 54 9.31 -6.14 3.06
N SER A 55 8.58 -5.39 3.89
CA SER A 55 7.12 -5.23 3.76
C SER A 55 6.76 -4.34 2.57
N VAL A 56 7.54 -3.28 2.35
CA VAL A 56 7.42 -2.41 1.16
C VAL A 56 7.72 -3.20 -0.12
N LYS A 57 8.77 -4.05 -0.10
CA LYS A 57 9.07 -4.96 -1.21
C LYS A 57 7.89 -5.88 -1.56
N LYS A 58 7.17 -6.41 -0.58
CA LYS A 58 5.97 -7.23 -0.83
C LYS A 58 4.88 -6.45 -1.57
N ILE A 59 4.61 -5.22 -1.16
CA ILE A 59 3.59 -4.36 -1.78
C ILE A 59 3.96 -4.05 -3.24
N ILE A 60 5.25 -3.82 -3.51
CA ILE A 60 5.77 -3.63 -4.88
C ILE A 60 5.64 -4.93 -5.70
N ASN A 61 6.00 -6.07 -5.11
CA ASN A 61 6.01 -7.38 -5.77
C ASN A 61 4.60 -7.94 -6.04
N GLN A 62 3.55 -7.47 -5.35
CA GLN A 62 2.17 -7.91 -5.62
C GLN A 62 1.69 -7.55 -7.04
N ARG A 63 2.33 -6.58 -7.69
CA ARG A 63 2.00 -6.17 -9.07
C ARG A 63 3.11 -6.44 -10.09
N SER A 64 4.27 -6.89 -9.64
CA SER A 64 5.41 -7.17 -10.51
C SER A 64 6.00 -8.52 -10.14
N VAL A 65 6.06 -9.46 -11.11
CA VAL A 65 6.85 -10.70 -10.98
C VAL A 65 8.32 -10.30 -11.05
N LEU A 66 8.84 -9.72 -9.98
CA LEU A 66 10.26 -9.38 -9.91
C LEU A 66 11.01 -10.70 -9.73
N ILE A 67 11.55 -11.23 -10.82
CA ILE A 67 12.63 -12.22 -10.77
C ILE A 67 13.81 -11.51 -10.10
N LEU A 68 13.89 -11.58 -8.78
CA LEU A 68 15.09 -11.21 -8.04
C LEU A 68 16.17 -12.20 -8.46
N ARG A 69 16.90 -11.90 -9.54
CA ARG A 69 18.23 -12.46 -9.73
C ARG A 69 19.11 -11.90 -8.62
N CYS A 70 19.14 -12.62 -7.51
CA CYS A 70 20.10 -12.39 -6.45
C CYS A 70 21.47 -12.77 -7.00
N ASN A 71 22.25 -11.78 -7.45
CA ASN A 71 23.69 -11.95 -7.54
C ASN A 71 24.25 -11.63 -6.16
N SER A 72 24.40 -12.69 -5.37
CA SER A 72 25.13 -12.69 -4.11
C SER A 72 26.63 -12.48 -4.36
N SER A 73 27.07 -11.23 -4.44
CA SER A 73 28.47 -10.87 -4.23
C SER A 73 28.64 -9.36 -4.08
N LEU A 74 29.45 -8.99 -3.07
CA LEU A 74 30.02 -7.67 -2.75
C LEU A 74 29.20 -6.73 -1.85
N ILE A 75 29.18 -7.07 -0.55
CA ILE A 75 29.80 -6.18 0.45
C ILE A 75 30.62 -7.07 1.40
N LYS A 76 31.95 -7.04 1.24
CA LYS A 76 32.93 -7.46 2.23
C LYS A 76 33.87 -6.27 2.36
N VAL A 77 33.80 -5.61 3.52
CA VAL A 77 34.63 -4.52 4.09
C VAL A 77 35.22 -3.52 3.09
#